data_AF-G7JKI9-F1
#
_entry.id   AF-G7JKI9-F1
#
_cell.length_a   1.000
_cell.length_b   1.000
_cell.length_c   1.000
_cell.angle_alpha   90.00
_cell.angle_beta   90.00
_cell.angle_gamma   90.00
#
_symmetry.space_group_name_H-M   'P 1'
#
loop_
_entity.id
_entity.type
_entity.pdbx_description
1 polymer ?
#
loop_
_entity_poly.entity_id
_entity_poly.type
_entity_poly.pdbx_seq_one_letter_code
_entity_poly.pdbx_strand_id
1 'polypeptide(L)'
;MQIPLLLLHNTNNCLILLILAFSFCSCSSDTCIKDGEILISKSKTFALGFFTPVKSISRHVGIWYNNLPIHTVVWVANRDAPINDTSGNLEGRKNHGP
;
A
#
# COMPACT_ATOMS: atom_id res chain seq x y z
N MET A 1 -7.27 -30.09 -32.28
CA MET A 1 -7.97 -29.42 -31.18
C MET A 1 -7.30 -28.07 -30.95
N GLN A 2 -7.95 -26.99 -31.37
CA GLN A 2 -7.45 -25.62 -31.28
C GLN A 2 -8.12 -24.95 -30.07
N ILE A 3 -7.33 -24.50 -29.09
CA ILE A 3 -7.81 -23.71 -27.96
C ILE A 3 -7.83 -22.23 -28.41
N PRO A 4 -8.92 -21.46 -28.22
CA PRO A 4 -9.00 -20.10 -28.72
C PRO A 4 -8.21 -19.14 -27.84
N LEU A 5 -7.28 -18.42 -28.48
CA LEU A 5 -6.45 -17.34 -27.95
C LEU A 5 -7.25 -16.04 -27.72
N LEU A 6 -8.38 -16.10 -27.00
CA LEU A 6 -9.25 -14.94 -26.74
C LEU A 6 -9.23 -14.47 -25.27
N LEU A 7 -8.46 -15.13 -24.39
CA LEU A 7 -8.38 -14.74 -22.97
C LEU A 7 -7.26 -13.73 -22.65
N LEU A 8 -6.45 -13.31 -23.64
CA LEU A 8 -5.32 -12.39 -23.40
C LEU A 8 -5.68 -10.90 -23.49
N HIS A 9 -6.92 -10.54 -23.87
CA HIS A 9 -7.30 -9.14 -24.09
C HIS A 9 -7.98 -8.46 -22.88
N ASN A 10 -8.34 -9.20 -21.83
CA ASN A 10 -9.12 -8.68 -20.69
C ASN A 10 -8.25 -8.34 -19.46
N THR A 11 -7.07 -8.93 -19.35
CA THR A 11 -6.15 -8.68 -18.22
C THR A 11 -5.55 -7.27 -18.27
N ASN A 12 -5.25 -6.77 -19.47
CA ASN A 12 -4.69 -5.43 -19.65
C ASN A 12 -5.68 -4.32 -19.27
N ASN A 13 -6.98 -4.51 -19.55
CA ASN A 13 -8.00 -3.53 -19.16
C ASN A 13 -8.21 -3.49 -17.64
N CYS A 14 -8.15 -4.65 -16.97
CA CYS A 14 -8.24 -4.71 -15.52
C CYS A 14 -7.02 -4.05 -14.84
N LEU A 15 -5.83 -4.28 -15.39
CA LEU A 15 -4.59 -3.64 -14.93
C LEU A 15 -4.61 -2.12 -15.16
N ILE A 16 -5.10 -1.64 -16.31
CA ILE A 16 -5.28 -0.22 -16.60
C ILE A 16 -6.32 0.40 -15.65
N LEU A 17 -7.43 -0.29 -15.36
CA LEU A 17 -8.45 0.18 -14.41
C LEU A 17 -7.88 0.29 -12.98
N LEU A 18 -7.05 -0.69 -12.58
CA LEU A 18 -6.30 -0.65 -11.31
C LEU A 18 -5.36 0.55 -11.26
N ILE A 19 -4.56 0.79 -12.31
CA ILE A 19 -3.63 1.92 -12.38
C ILE A 19 -4.38 3.27 -12.35
N LEU A 20 -5.49 3.39 -13.07
CA LEU A 20 -6.33 4.60 -13.06
C LEU A 20 -7.04 4.83 -11.72
N ALA A 21 -7.41 3.76 -11.00
CA ALA A 21 -7.98 3.86 -9.64
C ALA A 21 -6.96 4.37 -8.61
N PHE A 22 -5.66 4.12 -8.83
CA PHE A 22 -4.58 4.71 -8.02
C PHE A 22 -4.22 6.14 -8.43
N SER A 23 -4.66 6.62 -9.61
CA SER A 23 -4.24 7.91 -10.18
C SER A 23 -5.04 9.13 -9.68
N PHE A 24 -6.03 8.96 -8.80
CA PHE A 24 -6.77 10.08 -8.20
C PHE A 24 -6.43 10.21 -6.70
N CYS A 25 -5.18 10.55 -6.41
CA CYS A 25 -4.80 11.02 -5.09
C CYS A 25 -3.87 12.22 -5.24
N SER A 26 -4.42 13.44 -5.23
CA SER A 26 -3.64 14.64 -4.96
C SER A 26 -3.33 14.66 -3.46
N CYS A 27 -2.31 13.91 -3.05
CA CYS A 27 -1.74 14.01 -1.71
C CYS A 27 -0.94 15.32 -1.65
N SER A 28 -1.40 16.29 -0.87
CA SER A 28 -0.59 17.45 -0.50
C SER A 28 0.70 16.94 0.13
N SER A 29 1.78 17.12 -0.61
CA SER A 29 3.02 16.37 -0.53
C SER A 29 3.94 16.77 0.64
N ASP A 30 3.44 17.00 1.86
CA ASP A 30 4.28 17.35 3.03
C ASP A 30 3.93 16.59 4.32
N THR A 31 3.11 15.54 4.24
CA THR A 31 2.77 14.76 5.43
C THR A 31 3.71 13.56 5.56
N CYS A 32 4.75 13.70 6.38
CA CYS A 32 5.47 12.54 6.89
C CYS A 32 4.51 11.74 7.79
N ILE A 33 4.37 10.43 7.55
CA ILE A 33 3.66 9.55 8.47
C ILE A 33 4.71 9.00 9.44
N LYS A 34 4.55 9.34 10.71
CA LYS A 34 5.41 8.82 11.78
C LYS A 34 4.91 7.48 12.28
N ASP A 35 5.76 6.77 12.98
CA ASP A 35 5.35 5.56 13.69
C ASP A 35 4.20 5.86 14.67
N GLY A 36 3.16 5.01 14.64
CA GLY A 36 1.91 5.19 15.37
C GLY A 36 0.83 5.97 14.62
N GLU A 37 1.18 6.66 13.53
CA GLU A 37 0.21 7.32 12.66
C GLU A 37 -0.29 6.38 11.56
N ILE A 38 -1.55 6.57 11.15
CA ILE A 38 -2.22 5.75 10.15
C ILE A 38 -2.91 6.65 9.13
N LEU A 39 -2.67 6.40 7.85
CA LEU A 39 -3.40 7.03 6.76
C LEU A 39 -4.58 6.15 6.35
N ILE A 40 -5.79 6.69 6.45
CA ILE A 40 -7.01 6.00 6.04
C ILE A 40 -7.42 6.48 4.65
N SER A 41 -7.65 5.53 3.74
CA SER A 41 -8.18 5.82 2.41
C SER A 41 -9.52 6.57 2.48
N LYS A 42 -9.85 7.37 1.45
CA LYS A 42 -11.08 8.16 1.42
C LYS A 42 -12.35 7.32 1.60
N SER A 43 -12.36 6.08 1.08
CA SER A 43 -13.47 5.13 1.22
C SER A 43 -13.49 4.39 2.56
N LYS A 44 -12.48 4.60 3.43
CA LYS A 44 -12.24 3.90 4.68
C LYS A 44 -12.09 2.38 4.52
N THR A 45 -11.78 1.91 3.33
CA THR A 45 -11.60 0.47 3.06
C THR A 45 -10.21 0.00 3.46
N PHE A 46 -9.21 0.81 3.14
CA PHE A 46 -7.80 0.53 3.39
C PHE A 46 -7.20 1.52 4.38
N ALA A 47 -6.23 1.04 5.15
CA ALA A 47 -5.35 1.82 6.00
C ALA A 47 -3.89 1.49 5.67
N LEU A 48 -3.03 2.51 5.76
CA LEU A 48 -1.57 2.43 5.57
C LEU A 48 -0.88 2.94 6.83
N GLY A 49 0.14 2.23 7.29
CA GLY A 49 0.96 2.67 8.42
C GLY A 49 1.96 1.61 8.86
N PHE A 50 2.57 1.86 10.02
CA PHE A 50 3.49 0.94 10.68
C PHE A 50 2.73 -0.10 11.50
N PHE A 51 3.19 -1.35 11.49
CA PHE A 51 2.63 -2.42 12.31
C PHE A 51 3.69 -3.46 12.68
N THR A 52 3.40 -4.22 13.73
CA THR A 52 4.20 -5.36 14.17
C THR A 52 3.40 -6.66 13.99
N PRO A 53 3.88 -7.63 13.19
CA PRO A 53 3.24 -8.93 13.09
C PRO A 53 3.19 -9.66 14.45
N VAL A 54 2.14 -10.47 14.68
CA VAL A 54 1.86 -11.14 15.97
C VAL A 54 3.01 -11.96 16.56
N LYS A 55 3.97 -12.41 15.73
CA LYS A 55 5.12 -13.24 16.13
C LYS A 55 6.48 -12.62 15.76
N SER A 56 6.54 -11.30 15.64
CA SER A 56 7.77 -10.58 15.35
C SER A 56 7.95 -9.40 16.30
N ILE A 57 9.20 -9.03 16.55
CA ILE A 57 9.55 -7.76 17.21
C ILE A 57 9.81 -6.65 16.18
N SER A 58 9.98 -7.03 14.91
CA SER A 58 10.33 -6.09 13.86
C SER A 58 9.10 -5.45 13.24
N ARG A 59 9.23 -4.16 12.99
CA ARG A 59 8.20 -3.31 12.42
C ARG A 59 8.23 -3.31 10.91
N HIS A 60 7.02 -3.21 10.37
CA HIS A 60 6.78 -3.21 8.95
C HIS A 60 5.84 -2.08 8.58
N VAL A 61 5.93 -1.66 7.33
CA VAL A 61 5.03 -0.70 6.69
C VAL A 61 4.16 -1.49 5.76
N GLY A 62 2.85 -1.36 5.89
CA GLY A 62 1.92 -2.12 5.06
C GLY A 62 0.57 -1.46 4.90
N ILE A 63 -0.19 -2.04 3.98
CA ILE A 63 -1.58 -1.69 3.73
C ILE A 63 -2.44 -2.85 4.21
N TRP A 64 -3.52 -2.56 4.93
CA TRP A 64 -4.47 -3.56 5.40
C TRP A 64 -5.91 -3.08 5.23
N TYR A 65 -6.86 -4.02 5.35
CA TYR A 65 -8.28 -3.69 5.42
C TYR A 65 -8.61 -3.02 6.75
N ASN A 66 -9.08 -1.78 6.70
CA ASN A 66 -9.41 -0.98 7.88
C ASN A 66 -10.63 -1.51 8.64
N ASN A 67 -11.56 -2.15 7.93
CA ASN A 67 -12.86 -2.53 8.49
C ASN A 67 -12.91 -3.99 8.99
N LEU A 68 -11.77 -4.68 9.01
CA LEU A 68 -11.67 -6.05 9.53
C LEU A 68 -11.02 -6.03 10.92
N PRO A 69 -11.55 -6.78 11.89
CA PRO A 69 -11.01 -6.82 13.25
C PRO A 69 -9.62 -7.46 13.30
N ILE A 70 -9.31 -8.31 12.32
CA ILE A 70 -7.98 -8.86 12.10
C ILE A 70 -7.33 -8.02 11.01
N HIS A 71 -6.18 -7.39 11.32
CA HIS A 71 -5.36 -6.66 10.37
C HIS A 71 -4.90 -7.59 9.25
N THR A 72 -5.74 -7.69 8.21
CA THR A 72 -5.48 -8.50 7.03
C THR A 72 -4.64 -7.64 6.11
N VAL A 73 -3.33 -7.85 6.18
CA VAL A 73 -2.33 -7.10 5.42
C VAL A 73 -2.37 -7.55 3.97
N VAL A 74 -2.69 -6.63 3.07
CA VAL A 74 -2.76 -6.88 1.62
C VAL A 74 -1.42 -6.62 0.93
N TRP A 75 -0.56 -5.80 1.54
CA TRP A 75 0.76 -5.49 1.03
C TRP A 75 1.71 -5.01 2.12
N VAL A 76 3.01 -5.33 1.98
CA VAL A 76 4.08 -4.90 2.90
C VAL A 76 5.25 -4.34 2.07
N ALA A 77 5.67 -3.12 2.40
CA ALA A 77 6.73 -2.40 1.70
C ALA A 77 8.12 -2.95 1.98
N ASN A 78 8.43 -3.16 3.26
CA ASN A 78 9.77 -3.47 3.75
C ASN A 78 9.90 -4.94 4.20
N ARG A 79 9.43 -5.88 3.38
CA ARG A 79 9.45 -7.32 3.71
C ARG A 79 10.85 -7.86 3.96
N ASP A 80 11.82 -7.41 3.18
CA ASP A 80 13.19 -7.92 3.23
C ASP A 80 14.09 -7.12 4.17
N ALA A 81 13.64 -5.92 4.61
CA ALA A 81 14.37 -5.02 5.48
C ALA A 81 13.44 -4.46 6.59
N PRO A 82 13.11 -5.27 7.61
CA PRO A 82 12.28 -4.86 8.73
C PRO A 82 12.93 -3.72 9.54
N ILE A 83 12.12 -2.89 10.18
CA ILE A 83 12.59 -1.82 11.06
C ILE A 83 12.67 -2.37 12.49
N ASN A 84 13.78 -2.16 13.18
CA ASN A 84 14.01 -2.74 14.51
C ASN A 84 13.53 -1.85 15.67
N ASP A 85 13.13 -0.61 15.41
CA ASP A 85 12.71 0.38 16.40
C ASP A 85 11.50 1.23 15.94
N THR A 86 11.18 2.31 16.67
CA THR A 86 10.10 3.28 16.37
C THR A 86 10.56 4.44 15.48
N SER A 87 11.77 4.41 14.92
CA SER A 87 12.36 5.59 14.25
C SER A 87 11.88 5.79 12.81
N GLY A 88 10.98 4.93 12.33
CA GLY A 88 10.49 4.93 10.96
C GLY A 88 9.68 6.18 10.61
N ASN A 89 10.08 6.84 9.52
CA ASN A 89 9.32 7.90 8.88
C ASN A 89 8.99 7.50 7.43
N LEU A 90 7.74 7.69 7.02
CA LEU A 90 7.32 7.52 5.63
C LEU A 90 7.15 8.88 4.98
N GLU A 91 7.90 9.12 3.90
CA GLU A 91 7.89 10.38 3.17
C GLU A 91 7.56 10.14 1.69
N GLY A 92 6.66 10.95 1.15
CA GLY A 92 6.41 10.99 -0.27
C GLY A 92 7.53 11.73 -0.99
N ARG A 93 8.28 11.05 -1.87
CA ARG A 93 9.32 11.71 -2.66
C ARG A 93 8.68 12.71 -3.63
N LYS A 94 8.94 14.02 -3.45
CA LYS A 94 8.62 15.03 -4.47
C LYS A 94 9.56 14.83 -5.66
N ASN A 95 8.99 14.61 -6.84
CA ASN A 95 9.75 14.75 -8.07
C ASN A 95 9.91 16.24 -8.35
N HIS A 96 11.09 16.80 -8.12
CA HIS A 96 11.46 18.05 -8.75
C HIS A 96 11.76 17.73 -10.22
N GLY A 97 10.85 18.10 -11.12
CA GLY A 97 11.14 18.06 -12.55
C GLY A 97 12.23 19.10 -12.89
N PRO A 98 12.93 18.95 -14.02
CA PRO A 98 13.87 19.97 -14.51
C PRO A 98 13.17 21.30 -14.78
#